data_AF-A0A0N4W8J3-F1
#
_entry.id   AF-A0A0N4W8J3-F1
#
_cell.length_a   1.000
_cell.length_b   1.000
_cell.length_c   1.000
_cell.angle_alpha   90.00
_cell.angle_beta   90.00
_cell.angle_gamma   90.00
#
_symmetry.space_group_name_H-M   'P 1'
#
loop_
_entity.id
_entity.type
_entity.pdbx_description
1 polymer ?
#
loop_
_entity_poly.entity_id
_entity_poly.type
_entity_poly.pdbx_seq_one_letter_code
_entity_poly.pdbx_strand_id
1 'polypeptide(L)'
;MDSGIMAYLQCFELLRATLQKQNPSFEIPHRISKDCLIHGTMEYSAKMLLNKEERWTKAMKLLLTNLRAAMVQIAALKPSGM
;
A
#
# COMPACT_ATOMS: atom_id res chain seq x y z
N MET A 1 5.61 4.23 -17.34
CA MET A 1 5.36 3.16 -16.34
C MET A 1 5.37 3.73 -14.93
N ASP A 2 6.43 4.45 -14.53
CA ASP A 2 6.53 5.06 -13.20
C ASP A 2 5.40 6.04 -12.84
N SER A 3 4.90 6.82 -13.80
CA SER A 3 3.75 7.71 -13.57
C SER A 3 2.50 6.96 -13.13
N GLY A 4 2.26 5.77 -13.67
CA GLY A 4 1.12 4.93 -13.32
C GLY A 4 1.19 4.41 -11.89
N ILE A 5 2.36 3.91 -11.47
CA ILE A 5 2.53 3.44 -10.09
C ILE A 5 2.49 4.60 -9.09
N MET A 6 2.99 5.78 -9.45
CA MET A 6 2.86 6.99 -8.61
C MET A 6 1.41 7.39 -8.41
N ALA A 7 0.61 7.40 -9.48
CA ALA A 7 -0.83 7.67 -9.40
C ALA A 7 -1.54 6.61 -8.55
N TYR A 8 -1.18 5.32 -8.70
CA TYR A 8 -1.72 4.26 -7.85
C TYR A 8 -1.39 4.48 -6.37
N LEU A 9 -0.15 4.83 -6.02
CA LEU A 9 0.24 5.09 -4.63
C LEU A 9 -0.57 6.26 -4.02
N GLN A 10 -0.85 7.31 -4.82
CA GLN A 10 -1.72 8.40 -4.39
C GLN A 10 -3.16 7.93 -4.13
N CYS A 11 -3.73 7.14 -5.03
CA CYS A 11 -5.06 6.54 -4.83
C CYS A 11 -5.10 5.63 -3.60
N PHE A 12 -4.05 4.83 -3.39
CA PHE A 12 -3.96 3.94 -2.24
C PHE A 12 -3.86 4.72 -0.93
N GLU A 13 -3.11 5.82 -0.90
CA GLU A 13 -3.00 6.67 0.29
C GLU A 13 -4.35 7.33 0.64
N LEU A 14 -5.13 7.75 -0.37
CA LEU A 14 -6.49 8.23 -0.16
C LEU A 14 -7.40 7.14 0.42
N LEU A 15 -7.33 5.92 -0.11
CA LEU A 15 -8.07 4.77 0.42
C LEU A 15 -7.69 4.51 1.88
N ARG A 16 -6.39 4.42 2.17
CA ARG A 16 -5.85 4.21 3.52
C ARG A 16 -6.36 5.26 4.50
N ALA A 17 -6.27 6.54 4.15
CA ALA A 17 -6.75 7.63 4.99
C ALA A 17 -8.27 7.55 5.23
N THR A 18 -9.04 7.14 4.22
CA THR A 18 -10.49 6.94 4.36
C THR A 18 -10.81 5.78 5.30
N LEU A 19 -10.11 4.66 5.19
CA LEU A 19 -10.27 3.51 6.08
C LEU A 19 -9.87 3.86 7.52
N GLN A 20 -8.80 4.64 7.70
CA GLN A 20 -8.36 5.08 9.03
C GLN A 20 -9.34 6.06 9.68
N LYS A 21 -10.04 6.90 8.90
CA LYS A 21 -11.13 7.74 9.42
C LYS A 21 -12.31 6.90 9.94
N GLN A 22 -12.60 5.78 9.30
CA GLN A 22 -13.70 4.88 9.71
C GLN A 22 -13.28 3.95 10.87
N ASN A 23 -12.04 3.50 10.87
CA ASN A 23 -11.43 2.71 11.95
C ASN A 23 -10.07 3.33 12.33
N PRO A 24 -9.99 4.17 13.38
CA PRO A 24 -8.74 4.82 13.78
C PRO A 24 -7.59 3.86 14.12
N SER A 25 -7.91 2.62 14.48
CA SER A 25 -6.94 1.56 14.78
C SER A 25 -6.48 0.80 13.53
N PHE A 26 -7.01 1.11 12.34
CA PHE A 26 -6.55 0.50 11.10
C PHE A 26 -5.18 1.03 10.71
N GLU A 27 -4.24 0.12 10.53
CA GLU A 27 -2.90 0.40 10.02
C GLU A 27 -2.55 -0.53 8.86
N ILE A 28 -1.74 -0.02 7.92
CA ILE A 28 -1.15 -0.84 6.87
C ILE A 28 0.18 -1.45 7.36
N PRO A 29 0.50 -2.70 6.98
CA PRO A 29 1.73 -3.37 7.45
C PRO A 29 3.03 -2.70 7.01
N HIS A 30 3.05 -2.01 5.87
CA HIS A 30 4.24 -1.38 5.31
C HIS A 30 3.97 0.08 5.03
N ARG A 31 4.67 0.96 5.75
CA ARG A 31 4.56 2.40 5.52
C ARG A 31 4.96 2.74 4.09
N ILE A 32 4.20 3.65 3.48
CA ILE A 32 4.53 4.27 2.19
C ILE A 32 5.13 5.64 2.48
N SER A 33 6.29 5.93 1.89
CA SER A 33 6.98 7.22 1.97
C SER A 33 7.33 7.66 0.56
N LYS A 34 6.61 8.67 0.05
CA LYS A 34 6.68 9.10 -1.36
C LYS A 34 6.44 7.93 -2.32
N ASP A 35 7.49 7.44 -2.98
CA ASP A 35 7.50 6.34 -3.92
C ASP A 35 8.10 5.04 -3.36
N CYS A 36 8.44 5.01 -2.08
CA CYS A 36 9.06 3.87 -1.42
C CYS A 36 8.13 3.18 -0.43
N LEU A 37 8.28 1.86 -0.34
CA LEU A 37 7.73 1.03 0.74
C LEU A 37 8.81 0.71 1.76
N ILE A 38 8.50 0.94 3.03
CA ILE A 38 9.41 0.71 4.15
C ILE A 38 9.18 -0.69 4.71
N HIS A 39 10.26 -1.47 4.84
CA HIS A 39 10.22 -2.81 5.42
C HIS A 39 11.47 -3.05 6.27
N GLY A 40 11.28 -3.10 7.59
CA GLY A 40 12.39 -3.08 8.55
C GLY A 40 13.16 -1.77 8.43
N THR A 41 14.47 -1.86 8.24
CA THR A 41 15.37 -0.70 8.03
C THR A 41 15.55 -0.31 6.56
N MET A 42 14.92 -1.04 5.63
CA MET A 42 15.14 -0.90 4.19
C MET A 42 13.98 -0.20 3.49
N GLU A 43 14.32 0.56 2.45
CA GLU A 43 13.37 1.19 1.53
C GLU A 43 13.39 0.51 0.16
N TYR A 44 12.21 0.27 -0.40
CA TYR A 44 12.04 -0.32 -1.72
C TYR A 44 11.21 0.61 -2.60
N SER A 45 11.84 1.19 -3.62
CA SER A 45 11.13 2.06 -4.57
C SER A 45 10.16 1.24 -5.43
N ALA A 46 8.95 1.77 -5.58
CA ALA A 46 7.93 1.24 -6.47
C ALA A 46 8.17 1.65 -7.94
N LYS A 47 9.04 2.63 -8.18
CA LYS A 47 9.49 2.99 -9.54
C LYS A 47 10.37 1.89 -10.11
N MET A 48 10.16 1.62 -11.40
CA MET A 48 10.91 0.61 -12.14
C MET A 48 12.16 1.22 -12.78
N LEU A 49 12.11 2.48 -13.20
CA LEU A 49 13.25 3.12 -13.85
C LEU A 49 14.43 3.18 -12.87
N LEU A 50 15.60 2.69 -13.30
CA LEU A 50 16.84 2.63 -12.51
C LEU A 50 16.78 1.71 -11.27
N ASN A 51 15.83 0.77 -11.22
CA ASN A 51 15.70 -0.19 -10.12
C ASN A 51 16.19 -1.59 -10.53
N LYS A 52 16.65 -2.39 -9.56
CA LYS A 52 16.91 -3.82 -9.78
C LYS A 52 15.58 -4.57 -9.75
N GLU A 53 15.38 -5.49 -10.68
CA GLU A 53 14.12 -6.25 -10.80
C GLU A 53 13.71 -6.92 -9.47
N GLU A 54 14.66 -7.50 -8.75
CA GLU A 54 14.42 -8.09 -7.42
C GLU A 54 13.90 -7.08 -6.39
N ARG A 55 14.52 -5.90 -6.31
CA ARG A 55 14.11 -4.85 -5.36
C ARG A 55 12.74 -4.27 -5.73
N TRP A 56 12.49 -4.06 -7.02
CA TRP A 56 11.19 -3.62 -7.52
C TRP A 56 10.10 -4.67 -7.24
N THR A 57 10.39 -5.95 -7.49
CA THR A 57 9.47 -7.06 -7.21
C THR A 57 9.14 -7.14 -5.72
N LYS A 58 10.15 -6.94 -4.86
CA LYS A 58 9.94 -6.82 -3.41
C LYS A 58 9.02 -5.63 -3.08
N ALA A 59 9.20 -4.46 -3.70
CA ALA A 59 8.30 -3.32 -3.54
C ALA A 59 6.85 -3.68 -3.91
N MET A 60 6.64 -4.35 -5.05
CA MET A 60 5.31 -4.79 -5.48
C MET A 60 4.68 -5.80 -4.52
N LYS A 61 5.46 -6.75 -3.99
CA LYS A 61 5.00 -7.70 -2.96
C LYS A 61 4.53 -6.99 -1.69
N LEU A 62 5.29 -5.99 -1.23
CA LEU A 62 4.92 -5.19 -0.05
C LEU A 62 3.64 -4.39 -0.32
N LEU A 63 3.48 -3.85 -1.53
CA LEU A 63 2.30 -3.08 -1.92
C LEU A 63 1.04 -3.95 -1.96
N LEU A 64 1.15 -5.17 -2.50
CA LEU A 64 0.06 -6.15 -2.48
C LEU A 64 -0.30 -6.60 -1.05
N THR A 65 0.67 -6.64 -0.15
CA THR A 65 0.43 -6.95 1.27
C THR A 65 -0.38 -5.84 1.94
N ASN A 66 -0.05 -4.58 1.65
CA ASN A 66 -0.85 -3.43 2.08
C ASN A 66 -2.27 -3.46 1.50
N LEU A 67 -2.40 -3.78 0.21
CA LEU A 67 -3.70 -3.90 -0.45
C LEU A 67 -4.56 -4.99 0.20
N ARG A 68 -3.98 -6.15 0.50
CA ARG A 68 -4.68 -7.22 1.23
C ARG A 68 -5.21 -6.74 2.58
N ALA A 69 -4.41 -6.00 3.36
CA ALA A 69 -4.84 -5.47 4.65
C ALA A 69 -6.02 -4.49 4.49
N ALA A 70 -5.96 -3.60 3.49
CA ALA A 70 -7.05 -2.70 3.17
C ALA A 70 -8.34 -3.47 2.77
N MET A 71 -8.22 -4.51 1.95
CA MET A 71 -9.35 -5.36 1.56
C MET A 71 -10.00 -6.07 2.77
N VAL A 72 -9.20 -6.57 3.70
CA VAL A 72 -9.69 -7.18 4.96
C VAL A 72 -10.46 -6.14 5.78
N GLN A 73 -9.93 -4.92 5.92
CA GLN A 73 -10.62 -3.84 6.63
C GLN A 73 -11.95 -3.48 5.95
N ILE A 74 -11.97 -3.38 4.62
CA ILE A 74 -13.20 -3.13 3.85
C ILE A 74 -14.22 -4.25 4.08
N ALA A 75 -13.78 -5.51 4.06
CA ALA A 75 -14.66 -6.65 4.31
C ALA A 75 -15.24 -6.61 5.73
N ALA A 76 -14.45 -6.20 6.73
CA ALA A 76 -14.90 -6.05 8.11
C ALA A 76 -15.88 -4.88 8.32
N LEU A 77 -15.85 -3.85 7.45
CA LEU A 77 -16.78 -2.73 7.48
C LEU A 77 -18.15 -3.08 6.89
N LYS A 78 -18.27 -4.16 6.10
CA LYS A 78 -19.57 -4.60 5.62
C LYS A 78 -20.37 -5.16 6.80
N PRO A 79 -21.59 -4.64 7.07
CA PRO A 79 -22.43 -5.22 8.09
C PRO A 79 -22.67 -6.70 7.76
N SER A 80 -22.50 -7.54 8.77
CA SER A 80 -22.82 -8.97 8.68
C SER A 80 -24.33 -9.11 8.63
N GLY A 81 -24.90 -9.16 7.43
CA GLY A 81 -26.32 -9.45 7.20
C GLY A 81 -27.03 -8.39 6.36
N MET A 82 -27.25 -8.73 5.10
CA MET A 82 -28.49 -8.42 4.38
C MET A 82 -29.22 -9.74 4.21
#